data_AF-A0A8J4UAH2-F1
#
_entry.id   AF-A0A8J4UAH2-F1
#
_cell.length_a   1.000
_cell.length_b   1.000
_cell.length_c   1.000
_cell.angle_alpha   90.00
_cell.angle_beta   90.00
_cell.angle_gamma   90.00
#
_symmetry.space_group_name_H-M   'P 1'
#
loop_
_entity.id
_entity.type
_entity.pdbx_description
1 polymer ?
#
loop_
_entity_poly.entity_id
_entity_poly.type
_entity_poly.pdbx_seq_one_letter_code
_entity_poly.pdbx_strand_id
1 'polypeptide(L)'
;MSGVIHSPESIYNLLAREERKREKAPKYTSKFREQVKQEKQQNKAFNKTMGPPKVEVPSPEKYLLKHSRQPKLPEKKPFSYGDDVQPRKPPVPARTEQPLMGVRTKRDFVRSNAVENKMAVPRKPQPMYTHTKHGDKQPLENSGLVPKYIKKKDYGQTPEYLSQRQEEVRREQEEYNQYVKERMKEGAMKQLSEDERLEILH
;
A
#
# COMPACT_ATOMS: atom_id res chain seq x y z
N MET A 1 10.92 22.51 23.47
CA MET A 1 11.09 23.96 23.68
C MET A 1 11.35 24.16 25.15
N SER A 2 12.64 24.24 25.52
CA SER A 2 13.10 24.46 26.88
C SER A 2 12.61 25.83 27.38
N GLY A 3 11.72 25.84 28.37
CA GLY A 3 11.26 27.06 29.00
C GLY A 3 12.43 27.71 29.75
N VAL A 4 12.83 28.91 29.32
CA VAL A 4 13.86 29.68 30.02
C VAL A 4 13.28 30.15 31.35
N ILE A 5 13.77 29.58 32.45
CA ILE A 5 13.36 29.95 33.82
C ILE A 5 13.98 31.31 34.13
N HIS A 6 13.14 32.33 34.34
CA HIS A 6 13.58 33.67 34.74
C HIS A 6 13.40 33.83 36.26
N SER A 7 14.29 34.59 36.89
CA SER A 7 14.18 34.96 38.31
C SER A 7 12.88 35.72 38.58
N PRO A 8 12.23 35.50 39.74
CA PRO A 8 10.89 36.03 40.03
C PRO A 8 10.83 37.56 40.05
N GLU A 9 11.93 38.22 40.39
CA GLU A 9 12.04 39.67 40.43
C GLU A 9 13.15 40.11 39.48
N SER A 10 12.76 40.71 38.35
CA SER A 10 13.68 41.24 37.34
C SER A 10 13.11 42.50 36.73
N ILE A 11 13.92 43.56 36.71
CA ILE A 11 13.56 44.87 36.13
C ILE A 11 13.10 44.72 34.66
N TYR A 12 13.64 43.74 33.94
CA TYR A 12 13.29 43.46 32.54
C TYR A 12 11.91 42.81 32.34
N ASN A 13 11.25 42.37 33.42
CA ASN A 13 9.90 41.78 33.41
C ASN A 13 8.83 42.73 33.98
N LEU A 14 9.16 43.99 34.26
CA LEU A 14 8.22 45.01 34.79
C LEU A 14 7.09 45.35 33.81
N LEU A 15 7.34 45.25 32.50
CA LEU A 15 6.34 45.46 31.46
C LEU A 15 5.82 44.10 30.99
N ALA A 16 4.49 43.93 31.04
CA ALA A 16 3.84 42.74 30.53
C ALA A 16 4.20 42.55 29.04
N ARG A 17 4.78 41.40 28.70
CA ARG A 17 5.04 41.07 27.29
C ARG A 17 3.71 40.82 26.61
N GLU A 18 3.46 41.51 25.50
CA GLU A 18 2.26 41.26 24.69
C GLU A 18 2.25 39.79 24.24
N GLU A 19 1.27 39.04 24.72
CA GLU A 19 1.05 37.67 24.31
C GLU A 19 0.69 37.65 22.82
N ARG A 20 1.58 37.13 21.99
CA ARG A 20 1.29 36.92 20.56
C ARG A 20 0.13 35.94 20.45
N LYS A 21 -1.06 36.44 20.12
CA LYS A 21 -2.25 35.63 19.88
C LYS A 21 -1.93 34.61 18.79
N ARG A 22 -2.05 33.31 19.10
CA ARG A 22 -1.82 32.24 18.13
C ARG A 22 -2.93 32.28 17.07
N GLU A 23 -2.58 32.52 15.82
CA GLU A 23 -3.52 32.42 14.72
C GLU A 23 -3.93 30.97 14.49
N LYS A 24 -5.24 30.73 14.40
CA LYS A 24 -5.77 29.39 14.11
C LYS A 24 -5.45 29.04 12.66
N ALA A 25 -4.97 27.83 12.43
CA ALA A 25 -4.75 27.32 11.08
C ALA A 25 -6.06 27.35 10.26
N PRO A 26 -5.99 27.58 8.93
CA PRO A 26 -7.16 27.57 8.08
C PRO A 26 -7.87 26.22 8.14
N LYS A 27 -9.20 26.25 8.10
CA LYS A 27 -10.02 25.05 8.14
C LYS A 27 -9.77 24.19 6.91
N TYR A 28 -9.59 22.89 7.11
CA TYR A 28 -9.48 21.92 6.01
C TYR A 28 -10.67 22.02 5.05
N THR A 29 -10.38 21.99 3.75
CA THR A 29 -11.39 21.86 2.69
C THR A 29 -11.04 20.67 1.80
N SER A 30 -12.05 19.89 1.42
CA SER A 30 -11.86 18.70 0.59
C SER A 30 -11.37 19.08 -0.80
N LYS A 31 -10.42 18.29 -1.33
CA LYS A 31 -9.93 18.38 -2.71
C LYS A 31 -11.05 18.28 -3.75
N PHE A 32 -12.13 17.54 -3.42
CA PHE A 32 -13.26 17.31 -4.32
C PHE A 32 -14.39 18.34 -4.18
N ARG A 33 -14.21 19.39 -3.34
CA ARG A 33 -15.26 20.38 -3.07
C ARG A 33 -15.79 21.04 -4.35
N GLU A 34 -14.91 21.40 -5.28
CA GLU A 34 -15.31 22.05 -6.54
C GLU A 34 -16.01 21.08 -7.49
N GLN A 35 -15.53 19.84 -7.59
CA GLN A 35 -16.19 18.80 -8.39
C GLN A 35 -17.63 18.55 -7.91
N VAL A 36 -17.83 18.40 -6.60
CA VAL A 36 -19.17 18.19 -6.02
C VAL A 36 -20.10 19.38 -6.27
N LYS A 37 -19.58 20.62 -6.27
CA LYS A 37 -20.37 21.80 -6.63
C LYS A 37 -20.81 21.76 -8.09
N GLN A 38 -19.90 21.42 -9.00
CA GLN A 38 -20.19 21.34 -10.44
C GLN A 38 -21.20 20.24 -10.73
N GLU A 39 -21.01 19.02 -10.22
CA GLU A 39 -21.96 17.90 -10.38
C GLU A 39 -23.36 18.23 -9.86
N LYS A 40 -23.44 18.91 -8.71
CA LYS A 40 -24.71 19.36 -8.13
C LYS A 40 -25.41 20.44 -8.96
N GLN A 41 -24.66 21.26 -9.70
CA GLN A 41 -25.19 22.32 -10.55
C GLN A 41 -25.54 21.82 -11.97
N GLN A 42 -24.79 20.87 -12.53
CA GLN A 42 -24.99 20.35 -13.89
C GLN A 42 -26.42 19.82 -14.12
N ASN A 43 -27.01 19.19 -13.12
CA ASN A 43 -28.37 18.63 -13.21
C ASN A 43 -29.49 19.67 -12.96
N LYS A 44 -29.15 20.93 -12.68
CA LYS A 44 -30.09 22.00 -12.39
C LYS A 44 -30.20 22.95 -13.58
N ALA A 45 -31.37 22.99 -14.20
CA ALA A 45 -31.72 24.06 -15.13
C ALA A 45 -32.43 25.19 -14.38
N PHE A 46 -32.19 26.44 -14.81
CA PHE A 46 -32.91 27.59 -14.29
C PHE A 46 -34.42 27.43 -14.58
N ASN A 47 -35.26 27.62 -13.56
CA ASN A 47 -36.73 27.59 -13.66
C ASN A 47 -37.36 26.29 -14.20
N LYS A 48 -36.73 25.12 -13.99
CA LYS A 48 -37.24 23.82 -14.47
C LYS A 48 -38.61 23.42 -13.90
N THR A 49 -38.90 23.79 -12.65
CA THR A 49 -40.11 23.32 -11.94
C THR A 49 -41.35 24.17 -12.22
N MET A 50 -41.22 25.51 -12.19
CA MET A 50 -42.36 26.44 -12.27
C MET A 50 -42.26 27.46 -13.42
N GLY A 51 -41.22 27.39 -14.27
CA GLY A 51 -41.00 28.38 -15.32
C GLY A 51 -40.60 29.77 -14.79
N PRO A 52 -40.39 30.75 -15.68
CA PRO A 52 -40.07 32.12 -15.28
C PRO A 52 -41.30 32.82 -14.68
N PRO A 53 -41.13 33.73 -13.71
CA PRO A 53 -42.25 34.42 -13.03
C PRO A 53 -43.05 35.33 -13.96
N LYS A 54 -42.40 35.87 -15.00
CA LYS A 54 -43.04 36.59 -16.10
C LYS A 54 -42.40 36.11 -17.39
N VAL A 55 -43.20 35.52 -18.27
CA VAL A 55 -42.75 35.09 -19.60
C VAL A 55 -42.57 36.34 -20.46
N GLU A 56 -41.36 36.56 -20.93
CA GLU A 56 -41.08 37.64 -21.87
C GLU A 56 -41.74 37.34 -23.22
N VAL A 57 -42.65 38.19 -23.64
CA VAL A 57 -43.30 38.09 -24.94
C VAL A 57 -42.28 38.53 -25.99
N PRO A 58 -41.98 37.72 -27.02
CA PRO A 58 -41.02 38.10 -28.05
C PRO A 58 -41.52 39.34 -28.81
N SER A 59 -40.62 40.30 -29.04
CA SER A 59 -40.93 41.47 -29.88
C SER A 59 -41.34 41.01 -31.29
N PRO A 60 -42.39 41.60 -31.91
CA PRO A 60 -42.81 41.30 -33.28
C PRO A 60 -41.69 41.47 -34.33
N GLU A 61 -40.70 42.30 -34.05
CA GLU A 61 -39.52 42.51 -34.89
C GLU A 61 -38.57 41.29 -34.90
N LYS A 62 -38.59 40.46 -33.84
CA LYS A 62 -37.74 39.27 -33.67
C LYS A 62 -38.46 37.99 -34.10
N TYR A 63 -39.01 38.01 -35.32
CA TYR A 63 -39.68 36.85 -35.90
C TYR A 63 -38.67 35.76 -36.31
N LEU A 64 -39.13 34.50 -36.37
CA LEU A 64 -38.29 33.37 -36.72
C LEU A 64 -37.88 33.42 -38.19
N LEU A 65 -36.58 33.55 -38.47
CA LEU A 65 -36.03 33.48 -39.82
C LEU A 65 -35.77 32.05 -40.27
N LYS A 66 -35.75 31.83 -41.60
CA LYS A 66 -35.38 30.55 -42.21
C LYS A 66 -34.00 30.11 -41.70
N HIS A 67 -33.88 28.85 -41.31
CA HIS A 67 -32.64 28.24 -40.78
C HIS A 67 -32.10 28.82 -39.45
N SER A 68 -32.86 29.68 -38.74
CA SER A 68 -32.41 30.29 -37.47
C SER A 68 -32.13 29.29 -36.34
N ARG A 69 -32.85 28.17 -36.30
CA ARG A 69 -32.69 27.10 -35.29
C ARG A 69 -31.87 25.91 -35.77
N GLN A 70 -31.32 25.98 -36.99
CA GLN A 70 -30.53 24.87 -37.49
C GLN A 70 -29.16 24.85 -36.82
N PRO A 71 -28.76 23.71 -36.22
CA PRO A 71 -27.43 23.59 -35.63
C PRO A 71 -26.39 23.68 -36.75
N LYS A 72 -25.46 24.63 -36.62
CA LYS A 72 -24.32 24.73 -37.53
C LYS A 72 -23.33 23.62 -37.18
N LEU A 73 -23.16 22.67 -38.08
CA LEU A 73 -22.14 21.64 -37.92
C LEU A 73 -20.75 22.28 -38.07
N PRO A 74 -19.76 21.87 -37.26
CA PRO A 74 -18.38 22.29 -37.47
C PRO A 74 -17.85 21.77 -38.82
N GLU A 75 -16.80 22.38 -39.33
CA GLU A 75 -16.12 21.92 -40.54
C GLU A 75 -15.62 20.47 -40.38
N LYS A 76 -15.73 19.69 -41.46
CA LYS A 76 -15.30 18.29 -41.47
C LYS A 76 -13.78 18.22 -41.28
N LYS A 77 -13.35 17.74 -40.12
CA LYS A 77 -11.95 17.39 -39.85
C LYS A 77 -11.76 15.88 -40.04
N PRO A 78 -10.59 15.42 -40.51
CA PRO A 78 -10.29 14.00 -40.50
C PRO A 78 -10.40 13.49 -39.07
N PHE A 79 -11.14 12.41 -38.89
CA PHE A 79 -11.27 11.77 -37.59
C PHE A 79 -9.93 11.16 -37.20
N SER A 80 -9.44 11.52 -36.01
CA SER A 80 -8.19 11.04 -35.42
C SER A 80 -8.53 10.33 -34.12
N TYR A 81 -8.07 9.09 -33.94
CA TYR A 81 -8.16 8.43 -32.64
C TYR A 81 -7.11 9.05 -31.71
N GLY A 82 -7.44 9.26 -30.43
CA GLY A 82 -6.47 9.80 -29.45
C GLY A 82 -5.19 8.95 -29.30
N ASP A 83 -5.24 7.71 -29.78
CA ASP A 83 -4.13 6.75 -29.82
C ASP A 83 -3.34 6.75 -31.15
N ASP A 84 -3.60 7.71 -32.06
CA ASP A 84 -3.00 7.74 -33.42
C ASP A 84 -1.46 7.85 -33.42
N VAL A 85 -0.85 8.13 -32.28
CA VAL A 85 0.60 8.14 -32.13
C VAL A 85 1.18 6.72 -32.16
N GLN A 86 0.42 5.70 -31.76
CA GLN A 86 0.87 4.30 -31.77
C GLN A 86 -0.29 3.34 -32.09
N PRO A 87 -0.27 2.63 -33.24
CA PRO A 87 -1.25 1.59 -33.50
C PRO A 87 -1.11 0.48 -32.45
N ARG A 88 -2.22 0.11 -31.81
CA ARG A 88 -2.25 -0.95 -30.78
C ARG A 88 -1.81 -2.33 -31.30
N LYS A 89 -1.81 -2.53 -32.61
CA LYS A 89 -1.44 -3.77 -33.28
C LYS A 89 -0.25 -3.51 -34.20
N PRO A 90 0.74 -4.43 -34.26
CA PRO A 90 1.82 -4.31 -35.22
C PRO A 90 1.27 -4.35 -36.65
N PRO A 91 1.97 -3.72 -37.62
CA PRO A 91 1.61 -3.82 -39.02
C PRO A 91 1.66 -5.28 -39.48
N VAL A 92 0.80 -5.62 -40.44
CA VAL A 92 0.82 -6.95 -41.06
C VAL A 92 2.14 -7.11 -41.83
N PRO A 93 2.83 -8.27 -41.73
CA PRO A 93 4.06 -8.52 -42.49
C PRO A 93 3.88 -8.29 -43.99
N ALA A 94 4.92 -7.76 -44.64
CA ALA A 94 4.88 -7.51 -46.07
C ALA A 94 4.94 -8.84 -46.86
N ARG A 95 4.35 -8.87 -48.07
CA ARG A 95 4.41 -10.06 -48.94
C ARG A 95 5.84 -10.47 -49.32
N THR A 96 6.76 -9.51 -49.31
CA THR A 96 8.19 -9.71 -49.58
C THR A 96 8.98 -10.24 -48.38
N GLU A 97 8.42 -10.11 -47.17
CA GLU A 97 9.04 -10.56 -45.94
C GLU A 97 8.81 -12.07 -45.82
N GLN A 98 9.81 -12.85 -46.22
CA GLN A 98 9.80 -14.29 -45.99
C GLN A 98 10.09 -14.52 -44.51
N PRO A 99 9.22 -15.24 -43.77
CA PRO A 99 9.53 -15.62 -42.40
C PRO A 99 10.82 -16.45 -42.39
N LEU A 100 11.47 -16.55 -41.24
CA LEU A 100 12.60 -17.47 -41.04
C LEU A 100 12.12 -18.91 -41.24
N MET A 101 12.11 -19.36 -42.51
CA MET A 101 11.60 -20.65 -42.93
C MET A 101 12.60 -21.73 -42.54
N GLY A 102 12.25 -22.50 -41.50
CA GLY A 102 12.97 -23.68 -41.08
C GLY A 102 14.41 -23.40 -40.67
N VAL A 103 14.62 -23.13 -39.37
CA VAL A 103 15.95 -23.16 -38.74
C VAL A 103 16.51 -24.59 -38.86
N ARG A 104 17.05 -24.92 -40.03
CA ARG A 104 17.71 -26.20 -40.32
C ARG A 104 19.07 -26.12 -39.70
N THR A 105 19.17 -26.60 -38.47
CA THR A 105 20.47 -26.75 -37.81
C THR A 105 21.29 -27.79 -38.58
N LYS A 106 22.56 -27.51 -38.87
CA LYS A 106 23.52 -28.49 -39.42
C LYS A 106 23.98 -29.49 -38.34
N ARG A 107 23.23 -29.63 -37.25
CA ARG A 107 23.61 -30.44 -36.09
C ARG A 107 23.40 -31.90 -36.44
N ASP A 108 24.44 -32.70 -36.30
CA ASP A 108 24.33 -34.15 -36.34
C ASP A 108 23.69 -34.65 -35.05
N PHE A 109 22.38 -34.96 -35.13
CA PHE A 109 21.60 -35.45 -34.00
C PHE A 109 22.09 -36.82 -33.51
N VAL A 110 22.62 -37.67 -34.40
CA VAL A 110 23.12 -39.00 -34.04
C VAL A 110 24.35 -38.87 -33.16
N ARG A 111 25.33 -38.07 -33.61
CA ARG A 111 26.55 -37.81 -32.84
C ARG A 111 26.25 -37.06 -31.53
N SER A 112 25.34 -36.10 -31.59
CA SER A 112 24.93 -35.32 -30.42
C SER A 112 24.29 -36.18 -29.34
N ASN A 113 23.32 -37.01 -29.70
CA ASN A 113 22.63 -37.89 -28.77
C ASN A 113 23.58 -38.95 -28.19
N ALA A 114 24.54 -39.43 -28.99
CA ALA A 114 25.55 -40.37 -28.53
C ALA A 114 26.48 -39.75 -27.49
N VAL A 115 26.94 -38.51 -27.71
CA VAL A 115 27.77 -37.78 -26.73
C VAL A 115 26.94 -37.46 -25.48
N GLU A 116 25.70 -37.00 -25.64
CA GLU A 116 24.79 -36.68 -24.53
C GLU A 116 24.54 -37.90 -23.64
N ASN A 117 24.23 -39.05 -24.22
CA ASN A 117 24.04 -40.29 -23.45
C ASN A 117 25.32 -40.80 -22.77
N LYS A 118 26.49 -40.62 -23.41
CA LYS A 118 27.79 -40.97 -22.79
C LYS A 118 28.13 -40.07 -21.61
N MET A 119 27.78 -38.79 -21.70
CA MET A 119 28.04 -37.79 -20.65
C MET A 119 26.92 -37.74 -19.60
N ALA A 120 25.78 -38.39 -19.85
CA ALA A 120 24.68 -38.45 -18.91
C ALA A 120 25.10 -39.21 -17.64
N VAL A 121 24.97 -38.54 -16.50
CA VAL A 121 25.21 -39.17 -15.20
C VAL A 121 24.13 -40.24 -14.98
N PRO A 122 24.50 -41.46 -14.52
CA PRO A 122 23.53 -42.49 -14.18
C PRO A 122 22.48 -41.97 -13.21
N ARG A 123 21.21 -42.29 -13.46
CA ARG A 123 20.12 -41.92 -12.57
C ARG A 123 20.38 -42.53 -11.19
N LYS A 124 20.29 -41.71 -10.14
CA LYS A 124 20.35 -42.21 -8.77
C LYS A 124 19.21 -43.23 -8.57
N PRO A 125 19.49 -44.47 -8.15
CA PRO A 125 18.44 -45.46 -7.93
C PRO A 125 17.53 -44.97 -6.80
N GLN A 126 16.26 -45.33 -6.86
CA GLN A 126 15.35 -45.06 -5.75
C GLN A 126 15.85 -45.79 -4.49
N PRO A 127 15.85 -45.14 -3.32
CA PRO A 127 16.23 -45.79 -2.08
C PRO A 127 15.24 -46.91 -1.77
N MET A 128 15.72 -48.14 -1.84
CA MET A 128 14.94 -49.36 -1.60
C MET A 128 15.65 -50.22 -0.56
N TYR A 129 14.86 -50.89 0.28
CA TYR A 129 15.37 -51.90 1.19
C TYR A 129 15.02 -53.30 0.66
N THR A 130 15.95 -54.24 0.83
CA THR A 130 15.79 -55.65 0.44
C THR A 130 15.69 -56.51 1.69
N HIS A 131 14.59 -57.24 1.86
CA HIS A 131 14.37 -58.07 3.05
C HIS A 131 14.49 -59.58 2.78
N THR A 132 14.26 -60.05 1.56
CA THR A 132 14.27 -61.49 1.24
C THR A 132 15.54 -61.92 0.52
N LYS A 133 15.95 -63.18 0.71
CA LYS A 133 17.06 -63.81 -0.03
C LYS A 133 16.83 -63.88 -1.54
N HIS A 134 15.58 -63.75 -1.98
CA HIS A 134 15.17 -63.74 -3.38
C HIS A 134 15.24 -62.34 -4.02
N GLY A 135 15.59 -61.31 -3.24
CA GLY A 135 15.80 -59.97 -3.75
C GLY A 135 14.51 -59.13 -3.86
N ASP A 136 13.46 -59.48 -3.11
CA ASP A 136 12.25 -58.65 -3.04
C ASP A 136 12.60 -57.29 -2.44
N LYS A 137 12.19 -56.23 -3.15
CA LYS A 137 12.53 -54.84 -2.82
C LYS A 137 11.28 -54.06 -2.46
N GLN A 138 11.36 -53.26 -1.41
CA GLN A 138 10.33 -52.30 -1.06
C GLN A 138 10.91 -50.88 -0.98
N PRO A 139 10.16 -49.84 -1.40
CA PRO A 139 10.59 -48.46 -1.26
C PRO A 139 10.86 -48.08 0.19
N LEU A 140 12.03 -47.50 0.45
CA LEU A 140 12.46 -47.14 1.81
C LEU A 140 11.56 -46.05 2.42
N GLU A 141 11.07 -45.12 1.61
CA GLU A 141 10.21 -44.00 2.01
C GLU A 141 8.91 -44.42 2.74
N ASN A 142 8.36 -45.60 2.42
CA ASN A 142 7.09 -46.07 2.98
C ASN A 142 7.28 -47.18 4.03
N SER A 143 8.50 -47.67 4.20
CA SER A 143 8.83 -48.78 5.11
C SER A 143 8.79 -48.42 6.60
N GLY A 144 8.71 -47.12 6.94
CA GLY A 144 8.81 -46.65 8.33
C GLY A 144 10.23 -46.63 8.89
N LEU A 145 11.23 -47.14 8.14
CA LEU A 145 12.64 -47.11 8.53
C LEU A 145 13.26 -45.70 8.43
N VAL A 146 12.66 -44.81 7.65
CA VAL A 146 13.08 -43.41 7.54
C VAL A 146 12.14 -42.53 8.37
N PRO A 147 12.64 -41.79 9.37
CA PRO A 147 11.82 -40.93 10.20
C PRO A 147 11.21 -39.79 9.38
N LYS A 148 9.88 -39.69 9.39
CA LYS A 148 9.15 -38.57 8.78
C LYS A 148 8.92 -37.47 9.82
N TYR A 149 9.83 -36.51 9.91
CA TYR A 149 9.77 -35.41 10.88
C TYR A 149 8.50 -34.54 10.76
N ILE A 150 7.85 -34.53 9.59
CA ILE A 150 6.56 -33.86 9.36
C ILE A 150 5.45 -34.42 10.27
N LYS A 151 5.55 -35.70 10.66
CA LYS A 151 4.56 -36.36 11.53
C LYS A 151 4.90 -36.26 13.02
N LYS A 152 5.85 -35.41 13.42
CA LYS A 152 6.17 -35.20 14.83
C LYS A 152 4.95 -34.58 15.53
N LYS A 153 4.66 -34.98 16.78
CA LYS A 153 3.52 -34.46 17.55
C LYS A 153 3.57 -32.95 17.73
N ASP A 154 4.78 -32.43 17.94
CA ASP A 154 5.03 -30.99 18.18
C ASP A 154 5.35 -30.26 16.87
N TYR A 155 5.06 -30.86 15.72
CA TYR A 155 5.31 -30.23 14.42
C TYR A 155 4.40 -29.00 14.28
N GLY A 156 5.01 -27.83 14.11
CA GLY A 156 4.30 -26.55 14.05
C GLY A 156 3.94 -25.96 15.41
N GLN A 157 4.27 -26.61 16.53
CA GLN A 157 4.11 -26.05 17.87
C GLN A 157 5.39 -25.34 18.32
N THR A 158 5.24 -24.18 18.98
CA THR A 158 6.36 -23.45 19.58
C THR A 158 6.89 -24.24 20.78
N PRO A 159 8.18 -24.60 20.84
CA PRO A 159 8.76 -25.30 21.97
C PRO A 159 8.64 -24.53 23.29
N GLU A 160 8.38 -25.25 24.38
CA GLU A 160 8.13 -24.68 25.70
C GLU A 160 9.28 -23.79 26.22
N TYR A 161 10.52 -24.17 25.95
CA TYR A 161 11.70 -23.41 26.37
C TYR A 161 11.75 -21.99 25.79
N LEU A 162 11.15 -21.75 24.60
CA LEU A 162 11.08 -20.41 24.03
C LEU A 162 10.09 -19.54 24.80
N SER A 163 8.97 -20.10 25.24
CA SER A 163 7.98 -19.41 26.06
C SER A 163 8.57 -19.05 27.43
N GLN A 164 9.26 -20.00 28.07
CA GLN A 164 9.95 -19.77 29.34
C GLN A 164 10.96 -18.63 29.23
N ARG A 165 11.77 -18.62 28.16
CA ARG A 165 12.73 -17.55 27.90
C ARG A 165 12.09 -16.18 27.67
N GLN A 166 10.92 -16.13 27.01
CA GLN A 166 10.19 -14.87 26.83
C GLN A 166 9.67 -14.32 28.16
N GLU A 167 9.22 -15.20 29.06
CA GLU A 167 8.77 -14.80 30.39
C GLU A 167 9.93 -14.29 31.26
N GLU A 168 11.08 -14.95 31.22
CA GLU A 168 12.30 -14.51 31.91
C GLU A 168 12.70 -13.10 31.46
N VAL A 169 12.82 -12.88 30.15
CA VAL A 169 13.15 -11.56 29.58
C VAL A 169 12.11 -10.51 29.97
N ARG A 170 10.82 -10.87 30.01
CA ARG A 170 9.76 -9.95 30.43
C ARG A 170 9.90 -9.56 31.91
N ARG A 171 10.19 -10.53 32.78
CA ARG A 171 10.43 -10.28 34.22
C ARG A 171 11.64 -9.39 34.44
N GLU A 172 12.77 -9.68 33.81
CA GLU A 172 13.99 -8.85 33.89
C GLU A 172 13.71 -7.41 33.44
N GLN A 173 12.95 -7.23 32.36
CA GLN A 173 12.56 -5.92 31.86
C GLN A 173 11.64 -5.16 32.84
N GLU A 174 10.70 -5.86 33.47
CA GLU A 174 9.81 -5.29 34.50
C GLU A 174 10.61 -4.85 35.74
N GLU A 175 11.53 -5.68 36.21
CA GLU A 175 12.42 -5.36 37.34
C GLU A 175 13.31 -4.15 37.03
N TYR A 176 13.92 -4.11 35.83
CA TYR A 176 14.69 -2.94 35.40
C TYR A 176 13.84 -1.66 35.36
N ASN A 177 12.62 -1.75 34.82
CA ASN A 177 11.71 -0.61 34.77
C ASN A 177 11.29 -0.14 36.18
N GLN A 178 11.12 -1.07 37.13
CA GLN A 178 10.83 -0.73 38.53
C GLN A 178 12.03 -0.02 39.18
N TYR A 179 13.24 -0.55 39.02
CA TYR A 179 14.47 0.08 39.50
C TYR A 179 14.66 1.51 38.96
N VAL A 180 14.46 1.70 37.65
CA VAL A 180 14.53 3.03 37.03
C VAL A 180 13.49 3.98 37.62
N LYS A 181 12.24 3.51 37.84
CA LYS A 181 11.18 4.31 38.47
C LYS A 181 11.54 4.71 39.90
N GLU A 182 12.11 3.80 40.69
CA GLU A 182 12.53 4.10 42.06
C GLU A 182 13.68 5.12 42.09
N ARG A 183 14.70 4.94 41.24
CA ARG A 183 15.78 5.93 41.08
C ARG A 183 15.27 7.30 40.65
N MET A 184 14.29 7.35 39.76
CA MET A 184 13.64 8.60 39.36
C MET A 184 12.84 9.25 40.50
N LYS A 185 12.20 8.45 41.37
CA LYS A 185 11.49 8.95 42.55
C LYS A 185 12.45 9.49 43.62
N GLU A 186 13.57 8.81 43.87
CA GLU A 186 14.59 9.26 44.82
C GLU A 186 15.27 10.57 44.38
N GLY A 187 15.51 10.73 43.07
CA GLY A 187 16.04 11.97 42.49
C GLY A 187 15.00 13.09 42.34
N ALA A 188 13.72 12.81 42.54
CA ALA A 188 12.65 13.80 42.46
C ALA A 188 12.50 14.52 43.82
N MET A 189 12.58 15.85 43.81
CA MET A 189 12.24 16.67 44.99
C MET A 189 10.80 16.39 45.41
N LYS A 190 10.56 16.19 46.72
CA LYS A 190 9.24 15.93 47.31
C LYS A 190 8.23 16.96 46.78
N GLN A 191 7.32 16.53 45.91
CA GLN A 191 6.22 17.37 45.45
C GLN A 191 5.16 17.32 46.55
N LEU A 192 4.79 18.49 47.09
CA LEU A 192 3.67 18.60 48.02
C LEU A 192 2.40 18.12 47.32
N SER A 193 1.59 17.32 48.00
CA SER A 193 0.27 16.96 47.48
C SER A 193 -0.61 18.22 47.41
N GLU A 194 -1.67 18.18 46.60
CA GLU A 194 -2.57 19.33 46.47
C GLU A 194 -3.18 19.73 47.82
N ASP A 195 -3.42 18.76 48.71
CA ASP A 195 -3.95 18.98 50.05
C ASP A 195 -2.93 19.67 50.99
N GLU A 196 -1.68 19.18 51.03
CA GLU A 196 -0.60 19.79 51.82
C GLU A 196 -0.29 21.23 51.36
N ARG A 197 -0.49 21.50 50.07
CA ARG A 197 -0.27 22.83 49.49
C ARG A 197 -1.35 23.83 49.90
N LEU A 198 -2.59 23.39 50.09
CA LEU A 198 -3.70 24.23 50.54
C LEU A 198 -3.54 24.61 52.02
N GLU A 199 -3.03 23.69 52.84
CA GLU A 199 -2.80 23.91 54.28
C GLU A 199 -1.74 24.97 54.56
N ILE A 200 -0.71 25.07 53.72
CA ILE A 200 0.37 26.08 53.83
C ILE A 200 -0.11 27.48 53.36
N LEU A 201 -1.17 27.53 52.56
CA LEU A 201 -1.69 28.76 51.95
C LEU A 201 -2.71 29.49 52.84
N HIS A 202 -3.06 28.91 53.99
CA HIS A 202 -4.10 29.39 54.90
C HIS A 202 -3.53 29.89 56.23
#